data_AF-A0A960SPB4-F1
#
_entry.id   AF-A0A960SPB4-F1
#
_cell.length_a   1.000
_cell.length_b   1.000
_cell.length_c   1.000
_cell.angle_alpha   90.00
_cell.angle_beta   90.00
_cell.angle_gamma   90.00
#
_symmetry.space_group_name_H-M   'P 1'
#
loop_
_entity.id
_entity.type
_entity.pdbx_description
1 polymer ?
#
loop_
_entity_poly.entity_id
_entity_poly.type
_entity_poly.pdbx_seq_one_letter_code
_entity_poly.pdbx_strand_id
1 'polypeptide(L)' 'MSKGRLALDRDMGEWVASALALSGIRLAPLSPEVAVASTRLPGMLHADPAERILVATARPVNAVLVTE' A
#
# COMPACT_ATOMS: atom_id res chain seq x y z
N MET A 1 19.58 10.27 -2.94
CA MET A 1 18.62 10.68 -3.99
C MET A 1 17.22 10.62 -3.40
N SER A 2 16.68 11.76 -2.97
CA SER A 2 15.29 11.86 -2.51
C SER A 2 14.36 11.71 -3.71
N LYS A 3 13.82 10.50 -3.95
CA LYS A 3 12.73 10.26 -4.91
C LYS A 3 11.63 11.29 -4.62
N GLY A 4 11.19 12.07 -5.62
CA GLY A 4 10.29 13.22 -5.49
C GLY A 4 9.21 13.03 -4.43
N ARG A 5 9.46 13.54 -3.22
CA ARG A 5 8.55 13.37 -2.09
C ARG A 5 7.36 14.27 -2.33
N LEU A 6 6.16 13.73 -2.17
CA LEU A 6 4.94 14.52 -2.13
C LEU A 6 5.03 15.52 -0.96
N ALA A 7 4.85 16.80 -1.28
CA ALA A 7 4.60 17.83 -0.28
C ALA A 7 3.11 17.81 0.02
N LEU A 8 2.76 17.42 1.25
CA LEU A 8 1.38 17.45 1.73
C LEU A 8 1.05 18.85 2.26
N ASP A 9 -0.22 19.23 2.20
CA ASP A 9 -0.75 20.48 2.75
C ASP A 9 -0.84 20.48 4.29
N ARG A 10 -0.55 19.34 4.92
CA ARG A 10 -0.66 19.07 6.36
C ARG A 10 0.34 18.00 6.81
N ASP A 11 0.38 17.72 8.11
CA ASP A 11 1.19 16.63 8.65
C ASP A 11 0.78 15.25 8.07
N MET A 12 1.73 14.33 7.94
CA MET A 12 1.48 13.01 7.37
C MET A 12 0.43 12.22 8.18
N GLY A 13 0.49 12.28 9.51
CA GLY A 13 -0.47 11.60 10.37
C GLY A 13 -1.88 12.18 10.24
N GLU A 14 -1.98 13.52 10.18
CA GLU A 14 -3.25 14.21 9.94
C GLU A 14 -3.85 13.88 8.58
N TRP A 15 -3.00 13.78 7.55
CA TRP A 15 -3.42 13.38 6.21
C TRP A 15 -3.97 11.96 6.20
N VAL A 16 -3.28 11.00 6.82
CA VAL A 16 -3.75 9.61 6.92
C VAL A 16 -5.08 9.55 7.68
N ALA A 17 -5.18 10.23 8.82
CA ALA A 17 -6.42 10.27 9.60
C ALA A 17 -7.59 10.88 8.79
N SER A 18 -7.34 11.95 8.06
CA SER A 18 -8.34 12.60 7.20
C SER A 18 -8.80 11.68 6.07
N ALA A 19 -7.87 10.98 5.40
CA ALA A 19 -8.18 10.05 4.32
C ALA A 19 -9.02 8.86 4.82
N LEU A 20 -8.69 8.30 5.98
CA LEU A 20 -9.43 7.18 6.57
C LEU A 20 -10.81 7.58 7.10
N ALA A 21 -11.09 8.86 7.29
CA ALA A 21 -12.42 9.37 7.65
C ALA A 21 -13.37 9.48 6.44
N LEU A 22 -12.87 9.39 5.19
CA LEU A 22 -13.69 9.49 3.99
C LEU A 22 -14.54 8.23 3.79
N SER A 23 -15.82 8.43 3.42
CA SER A 23 -16.70 7.34 3.04
C SER A 23 -16.17 6.61 1.80
N GLY A 24 -16.10 5.28 1.87
CA GLY A 24 -15.62 4.44 0.76
C GLY A 24 -14.12 4.13 0.80
N ILE A 25 -13.36 4.76 1.71
CA ILE A 25 -11.97 4.39 2.00
C ILE A 25 -11.97 3.43 3.19
N ARG A 26 -11.25 2.32 3.06
CA ARG A 26 -11.03 1.37 4.15
C ARG A 26 -9.57 0.99 4.23
N LEU A 27 -9.04 0.96 5.44
CA LEU A 27 -7.68 0.47 5.69
C LEU A 27 -7.67 -1.06 5.57
N ALA A 28 -6.87 -1.58 4.65
CA ALA A 28 -6.54 -3.00 4.61
C ALA A 28 -5.43 -3.29 5.66
N PRO A 29 -5.58 -4.31 6.52
CA PRO A 29 -4.59 -4.61 7.54
C PRO A 29 -3.33 -5.22 6.92
N LEU A 30 -2.16 -4.82 7.42
CA LEU A 30 -0.91 -5.55 7.21
C LEU A 30 -0.85 -6.73 8.17
N SER A 31 -1.56 -7.81 7.82
CA SER A 31 -1.58 -9.03 8.63
C SER A 31 -0.28 -9.85 8.46
N PRO A 32 0.03 -10.77 9.38
CA PRO A 32 1.14 -11.72 9.21
C PRO A 32 1.07 -12.51 7.89
N GLU A 33 -0.14 -12.87 7.45
CA GLU A 33 -0.38 -13.59 6.19
C GLU A 33 -0.01 -12.72 4.99
N VAL A 34 -0.41 -11.44 4.99
CA VAL A 34 -0.01 -10.47 3.95
C VAL A 34 1.51 -10.28 3.95
N ALA A 35 2.11 -10.12 5.13
CA ALA A 35 3.55 -9.96 5.28
C ALA A 35 4.32 -11.16 4.70
N VAL A 36 3.92 -12.39 5.05
CA VAL A 36 4.54 -13.61 4.50
C VAL A 36 4.28 -13.75 3.00
N ALA A 37 3.04 -13.50 2.54
CA ALA A 37 2.67 -13.60 1.13
C ALA A 37 3.47 -12.61 0.25
N SER A 38 3.77 -11.42 0.77
CA SER A 38 4.59 -10.42 0.06
C SER A 38 5.99 -10.95 -0.29
N THR A 39 6.55 -11.86 0.51
CA THR A 39 7.88 -12.46 0.23
C THR A 39 7.82 -13.59 -0.78
N ARG A 40 6.63 -14.17 -1.02
CA ARG A 40 6.41 -15.37 -1.84
C ARG A 40 5.73 -15.10 -3.18
N LEU A 41 5.58 -13.83 -3.57
CA LEU A 41 4.98 -13.46 -4.85
C LEU A 41 5.80 -14.06 -6.03
N PRO A 42 5.13 -14.66 -7.03
CA PRO A 42 5.80 -15.21 -8.20
C PRO A 42 6.36 -14.07 -9.09
N GLY A 43 7.58 -14.25 -9.59
CA GLY A 43 8.26 -13.29 -10.46
C GLY A 43 9.03 -12.17 -9.73
N MET A 44 9.98 -11.56 -10.42
CA MET A 44 10.80 -10.44 -9.94
C MET A 44 10.19 -9.05 -10.21
N LEU A 45 8.89 -8.96 -10.52
CA LEU A 45 8.30 -7.75 -11.12
C LEU A 45 8.48 -6.48 -10.27
N HIS A 46 8.64 -6.60 -8.94
CA HIS A 46 8.81 -5.48 -8.03
C HIS A 46 9.87 -5.79 -6.97
N ALA A 47 11.02 -5.12 -7.05
CA ALA A 47 12.09 -5.22 -6.06
C ALA A 47 11.78 -4.42 -4.78
N ASP A 48 10.87 -3.44 -4.86
CA ASP A 48 10.53 -2.61 -3.72
C ASP A 48 9.62 -3.35 -2.73
N PRO A 49 10.00 -3.44 -1.44
CA PRO A 49 9.19 -4.14 -0.44
C PRO A 49 7.78 -3.59 -0.28
N ALA A 50 7.56 -2.28 -0.43
CA ALA A 50 6.24 -1.68 -0.25
C ALA A 50 5.29 -2.08 -1.39
N GLU A 51 5.77 -2.08 -2.64
CA GLU A 51 4.99 -2.58 -3.79
C GLU A 51 4.56 -4.03 -3.59
N ARG A 52 5.46 -4.88 -3.08
CA ARG A 52 5.14 -6.29 -2.81
C ARG A 52 4.08 -6.46 -1.74
N ILE A 53 4.08 -5.60 -0.71
CA ILE A 53 3.04 -5.58 0.31
C ILE A 53 1.69 -5.19 -0.31
N LEU A 54 1.65 -4.17 -1.17
CA LEU A 54 0.43 -3.75 -1.86
C LEU A 54 -0.14 -4.86 -2.75
N VAL A 55 0.70 -5.52 -3.54
CA VAL A 55 0.29 -6.67 -4.38
C VAL A 55 -0.24 -7.82 -3.52
N ALA A 56 0.46 -8.19 -2.44
CA ALA A 56 0.02 -9.26 -1.55
C ALA A 56 -1.32 -8.93 -0.85
N THR A 57 -1.57 -7.65 -0.57
CA THR A 57 -2.82 -7.17 0.04
C THR A 57 -3.99 -7.24 -0.95
N ALA A 58 -3.76 -6.91 -2.23
CA ALA A 58 -4.81 -6.86 -3.25
C ALA A 58 -5.27 -8.23 -3.75
N ARG A 59 -4.35 -9.21 -3.83
CA ARG A 59 -4.60 -10.53 -4.44
C ARG A 59 -5.77 -11.31 -3.80
N PRO A 60 -5.92 -11.42 -2.47
CA PRO A 60 -7.00 -12.20 -1.87
C PRO A 60 -8.40 -11.68 -2.18
N VAL A 61 -8.53 -10.39 -2.49
CA VAL A 61 -9.81 -9.72 -2.75
C VAL A 61 -10.02 -9.38 -4.23
N ASN A 62 -9.13 -9.86 -5.12
CA ASN A 62 -9.12 -9.51 -6.54
C ASN A 62 -9.22 -7.99 -6.80
N ALA A 63 -8.58 -7.18 -5.94
CA ALA A 63 -8.57 -5.74 -6.11
C ALA A 63 -7.63 -5.34 -7.26
N VAL A 64 -7.99 -4.26 -7.95
CA VAL A 64 -7.11 -3.62 -8.93
C VAL A 64 -6.12 -2.75 -8.18
N LEU A 65 -4.83 -2.95 -8.43
CA LEU A 65 -3.78 -2.04 -7.96
C LEU A 65 -3.72 -0.84 -8.90
N VAL A 66 -3.98 0.35 -8.37
CA VAL A 66 -3.87 1.61 -9.12
C VAL A 66 -2.45 2.14 -8.93
N THR A 67 -1.68 2.19 -10.01
CA THR A 67 -0.36 2.81 -10.09
C THR A 67 -0.37 3.86 -11.21
N GLU A 68 0.64 4.74 -11.26
CA GLU A 68 0.87 5.60 -12.42
C GLU A 68 1.44 4.81 -13.62
#